data_AF-A0A6S6U4I8-F1
#
_entry.id   AF-A0A6S6U4I8-F1
#
_cell.length_a   1.000
_cell.length_b   1.000
_cell.length_c   1.000
_cell.angle_alpha   90.00
_cell.angle_beta   90.00
_cell.angle_gamma   90.00
#
_symmetry.space_group_name_H-M   'P 1'
#
loop_
_entity.id
_entity.type
_entity.pdbx_description
1 polymer ?
#
loop_
_entity_poly.entity_id
_entity_poly.type
_entity_poly.pdbx_seq_one_letter_code
_entity_poly.pdbx_strand_id
1 'polypeptide(L)'
;MALVYVEQLEHLDVEQMQETHEKEVKILNEIDKLAIQYSMDKSKVGLLEEKLDAYLAHVKEHFANEERLMIQYDFPSYTMHKTAHDMFLSELDHAVSQWKNFGDIKKIINFVYKSPEWIVVHINTVDAPTSEYLTQKMALEKQDK
;
A
#
# COMPACT_ATOMS: atom_id res chain seq x y z
N MET A 1 8.07 -15.19 0.10
CA MET A 1 8.42 -14.77 1.47
C MET A 1 7.14 -14.80 2.30
N ALA A 2 7.02 -14.10 3.42
CA ALA A 2 5.73 -14.04 4.13
C ALA A 2 4.70 -13.37 3.20
N LEU A 3 3.60 -14.05 2.92
CA LEU A 3 2.50 -13.49 2.14
C LEU A 3 1.60 -12.67 3.07
N VAL A 4 1.00 -11.61 2.55
CA VAL A 4 -0.10 -10.93 3.24
C VAL A 4 -1.40 -11.65 2.85
N TYR A 5 -2.20 -11.97 3.86
CA TYR A 5 -3.53 -12.55 3.69
C TYR A 5 -4.57 -11.51 4.12
N VAL A 6 -5.66 -11.40 3.36
CA VAL A 6 -6.72 -10.42 3.62
C VAL A 6 -7.36 -10.66 4.98
N GLU A 7 -7.35 -11.91 5.46
CA GLU A 7 -7.86 -12.33 6.76
C GLU A 7 -7.07 -11.75 7.96
N GLN A 8 -5.90 -11.14 7.71
CA GLN A 8 -5.11 -10.44 8.73
C GLN A 8 -5.50 -8.97 8.87
N LEU A 9 -6.35 -8.46 7.97
CA LEU A 9 -6.70 -7.06 7.85
C LEU A 9 -8.05 -6.79 8.50
N GLU A 10 -8.13 -5.72 9.27
CA GLU A 10 -9.41 -5.17 9.72
C GLU A 10 -10.26 -4.72 8.54
N HIS A 11 -11.58 -4.82 8.69
CA HIS A 11 -12.50 -4.34 7.68
C HIS A 11 -12.58 -2.80 7.72
N LEU A 12 -12.56 -2.17 6.54
CA LEU A 12 -12.69 -0.72 6.40
C LEU A 12 -14.08 -0.35 5.86
N ASP A 13 -14.83 0.41 6.65
CA ASP A 13 -16.18 0.90 6.29
C ASP A 13 -16.22 1.80 5.03
N VAL A 14 -15.11 2.49 4.72
CA VAL A 14 -14.97 3.25 3.49
C VAL A 14 -14.63 2.28 2.36
N GLU A 15 -15.63 1.93 1.55
CA GLU A 15 -15.54 0.94 0.46
C GLU A 15 -14.29 1.11 -0.43
N GLN A 16 -13.98 2.35 -0.82
CA GLN A 16 -12.81 2.63 -1.65
C GLN A 16 -11.48 2.29 -0.94
N MET A 17 -11.40 2.49 0.39
CA MET A 17 -10.21 2.09 1.17
C MET A 17 -10.12 0.57 1.22
N GLN A 18 -11.23 -0.14 1.49
CA GLN A 18 -11.26 -1.61 1.50
C GLN A 18 -10.76 -2.20 0.16
N GLU A 19 -11.32 -1.76 -0.96
CA GLU A 19 -10.96 -2.25 -2.30
C GLU A 19 -9.48 -2.00 -2.63
N THR A 20 -8.96 -0.84 -2.22
CA THR A 20 -7.58 -0.44 -2.51
C THR A 20 -6.58 -1.32 -1.78
N HIS A 21 -6.83 -1.64 -0.51
CA HIS A 21 -5.98 -2.54 0.28
C HIS A 21 -6.02 -3.98 -0.23
N GLU A 22 -7.20 -4.51 -0.60
CA GLU A 22 -7.31 -5.84 -1.17
C GLU A 22 -6.54 -5.97 -2.49
N LYS A 23 -6.59 -4.92 -3.33
CA LYS A 23 -5.81 -4.85 -4.56
C LYS A 23 -4.32 -4.75 -4.27
N GLU A 24 -3.93 -3.99 -3.25
CA GLU A 24 -2.53 -3.84 -2.85
C GLU A 24 -1.90 -5.19 -2.47
N VAL A 25 -2.58 -5.95 -1.62
CA VAL A 25 -2.15 -7.30 -1.20
C VAL A 25 -1.96 -8.23 -2.40
N LYS A 26 -2.87 -8.20 -3.37
CA LYS A 26 -2.76 -9.01 -4.60
C LYS A 26 -1.51 -8.65 -5.39
N ILE A 27 -1.26 -7.36 -5.61
CA ILE A 27 -0.09 -6.89 -6.36
C ILE A 27 1.21 -7.26 -5.63
N LEU A 28 1.30 -7.02 -4.31
CA LEU A 28 2.49 -7.33 -3.53
C LEU A 28 2.83 -8.83 -3.56
N ASN A 29 1.82 -9.69 -3.41
CA ASN A 29 1.98 -11.14 -3.47
C ASN A 29 2.41 -11.62 -4.88
N GLU A 30 2.00 -10.93 -5.95
CA GLU A 30 2.49 -11.19 -7.30
C GLU A 30 3.96 -10.77 -7.48
N ILE A 31 4.37 -9.64 -6.92
CA ILE A 31 5.77 -9.19 -6.93
C ILE A 31 6.65 -10.18 -6.18
N ASP A 32 6.23 -10.69 -5.01
CA ASP A 32 6.97 -11.73 -4.27
C ASP A 32 7.27 -12.95 -5.16
N LYS A 33 6.24 -13.46 -5.83
CA LYS A 33 6.36 -14.61 -6.74
C LYS A 33 7.30 -14.31 -7.90
N LEU A 34 7.16 -13.16 -8.55
CA LEU A 34 7.99 -12.77 -9.70
C LEU A 34 9.45 -12.52 -9.31
N ALA A 35 9.69 -11.90 -8.15
CA ALA A 35 11.03 -11.67 -7.63
C ALA A 35 11.77 -12.99 -7.31
N ILE A 36 11.06 -13.98 -6.76
CA ILE A 36 11.60 -15.33 -6.56
C ILE A 36 11.88 -16.00 -7.90
N GLN A 37 10.94 -15.97 -8.84
CA GLN A 37 11.08 -16.58 -10.17
C GLN A 37 12.22 -15.97 -10.98
N TYR A 38 12.47 -14.67 -10.85
CA TYR A 38 13.57 -13.99 -11.54
C TYR A 38 14.94 -14.63 -11.25
N SER A 39 15.14 -15.21 -10.06
CA SER A 39 16.38 -15.93 -9.72
C SER A 39 16.59 -17.21 -10.52
N MET A 40 15.51 -17.81 -11.04
CA MET A 40 15.52 -19.07 -11.80
C MET A 40 15.39 -18.83 -13.30
N ASP A 41 14.59 -17.84 -13.69
CA ASP A 41 14.29 -17.49 -15.08
C ASP A 41 14.24 -15.97 -15.25
N LYS A 42 15.34 -15.42 -15.79
CA LYS A 42 15.46 -13.98 -16.05
C LYS A 42 14.52 -13.48 -17.14
N SER A 43 13.88 -14.35 -17.94
CA SER A 43 12.92 -13.92 -18.97
C SER A 43 11.69 -13.23 -18.39
N LYS A 44 11.45 -13.38 -17.08
CA LYS A 44 10.36 -12.74 -16.34
C LYS A 44 10.63 -11.28 -15.94
N VAL A 45 11.79 -10.73 -16.26
CA VAL A 45 12.19 -9.35 -15.91
C VAL A 45 11.13 -8.31 -16.29
N GLY A 46 10.57 -8.39 -17.51
CA GLY A 46 9.57 -7.43 -17.98
C GLY A 46 8.27 -7.48 -17.19
N LEU A 47 7.82 -8.68 -16.79
CA LEU A 47 6.62 -8.84 -15.95
C LEU A 47 6.85 -8.31 -14.54
N LEU A 48 8.06 -8.50 -13.99
CA LEU A 48 8.41 -7.93 -12.69
C LEU A 48 8.41 -6.40 -12.74
N GLU A 49 9.03 -5.81 -13.76
CA GLU A 49 9.06 -4.35 -13.93
C GLU A 49 7.66 -3.75 -14.11
N GLU A 50 6.80 -4.39 -14.92
CA GLU A 50 5.41 -4.00 -15.08
C GLU A 50 4.66 -4.00 -13.74
N LYS A 51 4.86 -5.05 -12.92
CA LYS A 51 4.21 -5.15 -11.61
C LYS A 51 4.75 -4.16 -10.59
N LEU A 52 6.04 -3.86 -10.62
CA LEU A 52 6.63 -2.81 -9.78
C LEU A 52 6.08 -1.43 -10.14
N ASP A 53 5.93 -1.12 -11.42
CA ASP A 53 5.35 0.14 -11.87
C ASP A 53 3.86 0.24 -11.51
N ALA A 54 3.11 -0.86 -11.66
CA ALA A 54 1.72 -0.93 -11.22
C ALA A 54 1.58 -0.74 -9.70
N TYR A 55 2.47 -1.34 -8.90
CA TYR A 55 2.45 -1.20 -7.45
C TYR A 55 2.78 0.22 -7.00
N LEU A 56 3.81 0.83 -7.59
CA LEU A 56 4.17 2.21 -7.29
C LEU A 56 3.05 3.19 -7.62
N ALA A 57 2.40 3.03 -8.78
CA ALA A 57 1.25 3.84 -9.15
C ALA A 57 0.07 3.62 -8.18
N HIS A 58 -0.21 2.36 -7.83
CA HIS A 58 -1.28 1.99 -6.90
C HIS A 58 -1.08 2.62 -5.53
N VAL A 59 0.10 2.48 -4.92
CA VAL A 59 0.41 3.05 -3.59
C VAL A 59 0.33 4.59 -3.61
N LYS A 60 0.80 5.24 -4.68
CA LYS A 60 0.70 6.71 -4.83
C LYS A 60 -0.77 7.18 -4.88
N GLU A 61 -1.59 6.50 -5.67
CA GLU A 61 -3.01 6.83 -5.81
C GLU A 61 -3.79 6.54 -4.51
N HIS A 62 -3.51 5.39 -3.90
CA HIS A 62 -4.03 4.96 -2.60
C HIS A 62 -3.81 6.07 -1.57
N PHE A 63 -2.54 6.38 -1.24
CA PHE A 63 -2.23 7.34 -0.19
C PHE A 63 -2.78 8.72 -0.50
N ALA A 64 -2.70 9.18 -1.76
CA ALA A 64 -3.28 10.47 -2.16
C ALA A 64 -4.80 10.54 -1.96
N ASN A 65 -5.51 9.42 -2.17
CA ASN A 65 -6.95 9.36 -1.94
C ASN A 65 -7.30 9.49 -0.46
N GLU A 66 -6.64 8.72 0.40
CA GLU A 66 -6.87 8.77 1.85
C GLU A 66 -6.48 10.11 2.43
N GLU A 67 -5.32 10.65 2.03
CA GLU A 67 -4.88 11.98 2.45
C GLU A 67 -5.88 13.06 2.06
N ARG A 68 -6.46 12.99 0.86
CA ARG A 68 -7.52 13.91 0.43
C ARG A 68 -8.76 13.79 1.32
N LEU A 69 -9.21 12.58 1.63
CA LEU A 69 -10.36 12.35 2.51
C LEU A 69 -10.09 12.85 3.93
N MET A 70 -8.89 12.58 4.46
CA MET A 70 -8.47 13.06 5.77
C MET A 70 -8.47 14.59 5.85
N ILE A 71 -7.99 15.28 4.82
CA ILE A 71 -8.03 16.76 4.76
C ILE A 71 -9.47 17.25 4.65
N GLN A 72 -10.27 16.65 3.77
CA GLN A 72 -11.65 17.07 3.54
C GLN A 72 -12.53 16.99 4.80
N TYR A 73 -12.30 16.00 5.66
CA TYR A 73 -13.09 15.75 6.86
C TYR A 73 -12.37 16.11 8.18
N ASP A 74 -11.30 16.91 8.10
CA ASP A 74 -10.52 17.39 9.24
C ASP A 74 -10.05 16.27 10.19
N PHE A 75 -9.48 15.19 9.65
CA PHE A 75 -9.01 14.06 10.45
C PHE A 75 -7.88 14.50 11.41
N PRO A 76 -8.03 14.32 12.74
CA PRO A 76 -7.11 14.90 13.72
C PRO A 76 -5.65 14.46 13.59
N SER A 77 -5.40 13.21 13.17
CA SER A 77 -4.06 12.61 13.11
C SER A 77 -3.45 12.63 11.70
N TYR A 78 -3.94 13.48 10.79
CA TYR A 78 -3.50 13.55 9.39
C TYR A 78 -1.97 13.61 9.23
N THR A 79 -1.28 14.48 9.98
CA THR A 79 0.18 14.66 9.82
C THR A 79 0.95 13.40 10.16
N MET A 80 0.54 12.67 11.21
CA MET A 80 1.16 11.40 11.59
C MET A 80 0.91 10.35 10.50
N HIS A 81 -0.33 10.25 10.03
CA HIS A 81 -0.73 9.28 9.01
C HIS A 81 0.07 9.51 7.72
N LYS A 82 0.06 10.74 7.21
CA LYS A 82 0.85 11.12 6.03
C LYS A 82 2.33 10.81 6.19
N THR A 83 2.91 11.02 7.37
CA THR A 83 4.33 10.71 7.58
C THR A 83 4.62 9.22 7.40
N ALA A 84 3.73 8.34 7.85
CA ALA A 84 3.86 6.89 7.61
C ALA A 84 3.80 6.56 6.11
N HIS A 85 2.87 7.19 5.37
CA HIS A 85 2.76 7.07 3.91
C HIS A 85 4.03 7.51 3.19
N ASP A 86 4.55 8.70 3.53
CA ASP A 86 5.74 9.27 2.91
C ASP A 86 6.97 8.37 3.14
N MET A 87 7.09 7.78 4.34
CA MET A 87 8.18 6.84 4.65
C MET A 87 8.06 5.55 3.82
N PHE A 88 6.89 4.93 3.78
CA PHE A 88 6.67 3.71 3.00
C PHE A 88 6.93 3.93 1.51
N LEU A 89 6.40 5.04 0.97
CA LEU A 89 6.58 5.40 -0.43
C LEU A 89 8.05 5.67 -0.77
N SER A 90 8.79 6.33 0.12
CA SER A 90 10.23 6.56 -0.04
C SER A 90 11.01 5.25 -0.06
N GLU A 91 10.66 4.26 0.76
CA GLU A 91 11.32 2.95 0.75
C GLU A 91 11.03 2.18 -0.55
N LEU A 92 9.79 2.24 -1.03
CA LEU A 92 9.39 1.65 -2.31
C LEU A 92 10.11 2.30 -3.49
N ASP A 93 10.09 3.63 -3.59
CA ASP A 93 10.78 4.38 -4.64
C ASP A 93 12.29 4.09 -4.62
N HIS A 94 12.90 3.99 -3.43
CA HIS A 94 14.30 3.59 -3.30
C HIS A 94 14.55 2.18 -3.84
N ALA A 95 13.75 1.19 -3.44
CA ALA A 95 13.91 -0.20 -3.87
C ALA A 95 13.77 -0.35 -5.39
N VAL A 96 12.74 0.27 -5.99
CA VAL A 96 12.50 0.29 -7.43
C VAL A 96 13.64 0.99 -8.17
N SER A 97 14.12 2.13 -7.66
CA SER A 97 15.24 2.85 -8.27
C SER A 97 16.54 2.04 -8.26
N GLN A 98 16.84 1.34 -7.16
CA GLN A 98 18.02 0.48 -7.09
C GLN A 98 17.94 -0.69 -8.08
N TRP A 99 16.75 -1.27 -8.21
CA TRP A 99 16.48 -2.29 -9.20
C TRP A 99 16.66 -1.78 -10.63
N LYS A 100 15.99 -0.71 -11.02
CA LYS A 100 16.00 -0.19 -12.41
C LYS A 100 17.37 0.33 -12.84
N ASN A 101 18.11 0.98 -11.94
CA ASN A 101 19.40 1.59 -12.28
C ASN A 101 20.58 0.61 -12.18
N PHE A 102 20.52 -0.39 -11.29
CA PHE A 102 21.67 -1.24 -10.97
C PHE A 102 21.38 -2.75 -11.04
N GLY A 103 20.13 -3.15 -11.32
CA GLY A 103 19.72 -4.56 -11.35
C GLY A 103 19.74 -5.24 -9.96
N ASP A 104 19.73 -4.48 -8.87
CA ASP A 104 19.83 -5.02 -7.51
C ASP A 104 18.49 -5.61 -7.02
N ILE A 105 18.19 -6.85 -7.44
CA ILE A 105 16.96 -7.55 -7.06
C ILE A 105 16.81 -7.72 -5.53
N LYS A 106 17.93 -7.71 -4.79
CA LYS A 106 17.88 -7.87 -3.33
C LYS A 106 17.12 -6.73 -2.68
N LYS A 107 17.10 -5.54 -3.28
CA LYS A 107 16.34 -4.39 -2.77
C LYS A 107 14.85 -4.62 -2.87
N ILE A 108 14.36 -5.18 -3.98
CA ILE A 108 12.95 -5.59 -4.12
C ILE A 108 12.61 -6.70 -3.13
N ILE A 109 13.44 -7.74 -3.05
CA ILE A 109 13.23 -8.87 -2.14
C ILE A 109 13.15 -8.38 -0.68
N ASN A 110 14.07 -7.52 -0.26
CA ASN A 110 14.10 -6.98 1.10
C ASN A 110 12.90 -6.08 1.40
N PHE A 111 12.45 -5.29 0.42
CA PHE A 111 11.24 -4.47 0.57
C PHE A 111 10.02 -5.39 0.77
N VAL A 112 9.77 -6.30 -0.17
CA VAL A 112 8.65 -7.25 -0.13
C VAL A 112 8.67 -8.13 1.11
N TYR A 113 9.84 -8.47 1.64
CA TYR A 113 9.97 -9.22 2.88
C TYR A 113 9.42 -8.46 4.11
N LYS A 114 9.57 -7.13 4.13
CA LYS A 114 9.17 -6.27 5.26
C LYS A 114 7.77 -5.68 5.12
N SER A 115 7.31 -5.44 3.88
CA SER A 115 6.01 -4.83 3.59
C SER A 115 4.84 -5.52 4.30
N PRO A 116 4.78 -6.87 4.45
CA PRO A 116 3.66 -7.54 5.11
C PRO A 116 3.39 -7.05 6.54
N GLU A 117 4.44 -6.91 7.35
CA GLU A 117 4.30 -6.45 8.73
C GLU A 117 3.81 -5.01 8.77
N TRP A 118 4.41 -4.14 7.93
CA TRP A 118 4.00 -2.74 7.85
C TRP A 118 2.53 -2.61 7.41
N ILE A 119 2.11 -3.31 6.36
CA ILE A 119 0.75 -3.26 5.82
C ILE A 119 -0.26 -3.70 6.88
N VAL A 120 -0.03 -4.85 7.53
CA VAL A 120 -0.96 -5.35 8.56
C VAL A 120 -1.07 -4.39 9.74
N VAL A 121 0.06 -3.84 10.21
CA VAL A 121 0.05 -2.90 11.33
C VAL A 121 -0.61 -1.57 10.93
N HIS A 122 -0.25 -1.02 9.77
CA HIS A 122 -0.77 0.26 9.29
C HIS A 122 -2.28 0.19 9.08
N ILE A 123 -2.78 -0.83 8.38
CA ILE A 123 -4.22 -1.02 8.17
C ILE A 123 -4.98 -1.13 9.49
N ASN A 124 -4.53 -2.03 10.37
CA ASN A 124 -5.31 -2.36 11.56
C ASN A 124 -5.26 -1.25 12.63
N THR A 125 -4.18 -0.46 12.69
CA THR A 125 -3.96 0.52 13.77
C THR A 125 -4.07 1.96 13.32
N VAL A 126 -4.01 2.24 12.02
CA VAL A 126 -4.05 3.58 11.44
C VAL A 126 -5.23 3.73 10.49
N ASP A 127 -5.41 2.84 9.53
CA ASP A 127 -6.44 3.01 8.48
C ASP A 127 -7.84 2.66 8.97
N ALA A 128 -7.99 1.59 9.75
CA ALA A 128 -9.25 1.19 10.36
C ALA A 128 -9.91 2.32 11.19
N PRO A 129 -9.23 2.95 12.18
CA PRO A 129 -9.81 4.07 12.90
C PRO A 129 -10.01 5.32 12.02
N THR A 130 -9.17 5.49 10.97
CA THR A 130 -9.36 6.57 9.99
C THR A 130 -10.66 6.35 9.19
N SER A 131 -10.89 5.13 8.71
CA SER A 131 -12.09 4.72 7.99
C SER A 131 -13.35 4.90 8.83
N GLU A 132 -13.34 4.49 10.10
CA GLU A 132 -14.47 4.68 11.01
C GLU A 132 -14.82 6.18 11.16
N TYR A 133 -13.80 7.02 11.40
CA TYR A 133 -13.98 8.46 11.53
C TYR A 133 -14.58 9.08 10.24
N LEU A 134 -14.03 8.73 9.08
CA LEU A 134 -14.49 9.23 7.79
C LEU A 134 -15.95 8.84 7.54
N THR A 135 -16.32 7.58 7.80
CA THR A 135 -17.70 7.09 7.66
C THR A 135 -18.68 7.89 8.53
N GLN A 136 -18.32 8.17 9.79
CA GLN A 136 -19.15 8.98 10.68
C GLN A 136 -19.32 10.41 10.16
N LYS A 137 -18.24 11.05 9.68
CA LYS A 137 -18.29 12.40 9.11
C LYS A 137 -19.11 12.49 7.82
N MET A 138 -18.95 11.51 6.92
CA MET A 138 -19.75 11.42 5.70
C MET A 138 -21.23 11.22 5.99
N ALA A 139 -21.58 10.45 7.03
CA ALA A 139 -22.97 10.25 7.43
C ALA A 139 -23.61 11.54 7.96
N LEU A 140 -22.88 12.34 8.74
CA LEU A 140 -23.35 13.65 9.23
C LEU A 140 -23.56 14.64 8.08
N GLU A 141 -22.63 14.72 7.13
CA GLU A 141 -22.75 15.60 5.96
C GLU A 141 -24.00 15.28 5.11
N LYS A 142 -24.39 14.00 5.02
CA LYS A 142 -25.60 13.56 4.31
C LYS A 142 -26.90 13.93 5.04
N GLN A 143 -26.86 14.16 6.35
CA GLN A 143 -28.03 14.56 7.14
C GLN A 143 -28.28 16.07 7.10
N ASP A 144 -27.22 16.85 6.84
CA ASP A 144 -27.26 18.31 6.75
C ASP A 144 -27.58 18.83 5.32
N LYS A 145 -27.74 17.93 4.34
CA LYS A 145 -28.09 18.20 2.94
C LYS A 145 -29.53 17.80 2.63
#